data_AF-A0A6A5GNC0-F1
#
_entry.id   AF-A0A6A5GNC0-F1
#
_cell.length_a   1.000
_cell.length_b   1.000
_cell.length_c   1.000
_cell.angle_alpha   90.00
_cell.angle_beta   90.00
_cell.angle_gamma   90.00
#
_symmetry.space_group_name_H-M   'P 1'
#
loop_
_entity.id
_entity.type
_entity.pdbx_description
1 polymer ?
#
loop_
_entity_poly.entity_id
_entity_poly.type
_entity_poly.pdbx_seq_one_letter_code
_entity_poly.pdbx_strand_id
1 'polypeptide(L)'
;MSRDSNPCSLSILLLLVILVISISNYFTFSKIEYHVISSTDTDSSNVISLYQSESIKELRKNALLTAENDRKMLFNASIKATSQDFYKSVKVEAHCAQKERIGEKGDGGKYVCNPKKVKKDCTLLSLGLNNQIGYDQHIYEATSRQCTILGADLDPQNQQTKDSYAKMNGELFAGRIPNEITIPQMLEKAGRKEVELLKIDIEGGEVIALEPLLKDYFVCQIFIEIHGMPSDHLRMLQIIAKYGFRIFNVDENLLCPMCCEYSMINELCMAQFGVVPLGITIPQQIDVRRMDHLDGN
;
A
#
# COMPACT_ATOMS: atom_id res chain seq x y z
N MET A 1 -71.88 14.05 10.85
CA MET A 1 -71.19 13.06 9.99
C MET A 1 -69.88 12.69 10.67
N SER A 2 -69.90 11.69 11.55
CA SER A 2 -68.70 11.14 12.20
C SER A 2 -68.18 10.01 11.32
N ARG A 3 -66.96 10.15 10.78
CA ARG A 3 -66.27 9.09 10.04
C ARG A 3 -65.63 8.16 11.06
N ASP A 4 -66.22 6.98 11.25
CA ASP A 4 -65.57 5.87 11.95
C ASP A 4 -64.39 5.37 11.10
N SER A 5 -63.20 5.93 11.34
CA SER A 5 -61.96 5.39 10.79
C SER A 5 -61.58 4.15 11.59
N ASN A 6 -61.79 2.98 11.00
CA ASN A 6 -61.55 1.68 11.60
C ASN A 6 -60.03 1.48 11.82
N PRO A 7 -59.51 1.49 13.07
CA PRO A 7 -58.07 1.46 13.36
C PRO A 7 -57.39 0.17 12.87
N CYS A 8 -58.15 -0.90 12.67
CA CYS A 8 -57.67 -2.17 12.12
C CYS A 8 -57.18 -2.02 10.66
N SER A 9 -57.81 -1.15 9.86
CA SER A 9 -57.45 -0.97 8.45
C SER A 9 -56.11 -0.25 8.26
N LEU A 10 -55.78 0.69 9.17
CA LEU A 10 -54.53 1.45 9.11
C LEU A 10 -53.34 0.60 9.56
N SER A 11 -53.51 -0.23 10.59
CA SER A 11 -52.48 -1.15 11.06
C SER A 11 -52.17 -2.24 10.02
N ILE A 12 -53.18 -2.78 9.33
CA ILE A 12 -52.98 -3.74 8.24
C ILE A 12 -52.24 -3.08 7.07
N LEU A 13 -52.60 -1.84 6.72
CA LEU A 13 -51.90 -1.09 5.66
C LEU A 13 -50.44 -0.84 6.03
N LEU A 14 -50.15 -0.46 7.28
CA LEU A 14 -48.79 -0.23 7.77
C LEU A 14 -47.94 -1.51 7.71
N LEU A 15 -48.50 -2.65 8.13
CA LEU A 15 -47.82 -3.95 8.07
C LEU A 15 -47.53 -4.38 6.63
N LEU A 16 -48.45 -4.11 5.69
CA LEU A 16 -48.22 -4.37 4.27
C LEU A 16 -47.10 -3.49 3.69
N VAL A 17 -47.05 -2.21 4.07
CA VAL A 17 -45.97 -1.30 3.63
C VAL A 17 -44.62 -1.75 4.18
N ILE A 18 -44.54 -2.11 5.46
CA ILE A 18 -43.30 -2.63 6.06
C ILE A 18 -42.86 -3.92 5.35
N LEU A 19 -43.78 -4.84 5.09
CA LEU A 19 -43.49 -6.09 4.39
C LEU A 19 -42.94 -5.83 2.97
N VAL A 20 -43.54 -4.91 2.22
CA VAL A 20 -43.07 -4.54 0.88
C VAL A 20 -41.68 -3.91 0.92
N ILE A 21 -41.40 -3.03 1.89
CA ILE A 21 -40.07 -2.44 2.08
C ILE A 21 -39.05 -3.52 2.45
N SER A 22 -39.38 -4.43 3.37
CA SER A 22 -38.51 -5.53 3.76
C SER A 22 -38.20 -6.48 2.60
N ILE A 23 -39.21 -6.83 1.80
CA ILE A 23 -39.05 -7.68 0.61
C ILE A 23 -38.21 -6.95 -0.45
N SER A 24 -38.47 -5.67 -0.71
CA SER A 24 -37.70 -4.87 -1.65
C SER A 24 -36.23 -4.77 -1.22
N ASN A 25 -35.99 -4.47 0.06
CA ASN A 25 -34.64 -4.43 0.62
C ASN A 25 -33.96 -5.80 0.53
N TYR A 26 -34.67 -6.89 0.81
CA TYR A 26 -34.14 -8.25 0.68
C TYR A 26 -33.71 -8.55 -0.77
N PHE A 27 -34.54 -8.22 -1.77
CA PHE A 27 -34.18 -8.41 -3.17
C PHE A 27 -33.03 -7.51 -3.62
N THR A 28 -32.96 -6.26 -3.13
CA THR A 28 -31.83 -5.36 -3.39
C THR A 28 -30.54 -5.91 -2.77
N PHE A 29 -30.58 -6.37 -1.52
CA PHE A 29 -29.43 -6.99 -0.84
C PHE A 29 -29.00 -8.29 -1.52
N SER A 30 -29.94 -9.17 -1.86
CA SER A 30 -29.64 -10.43 -2.57
C SER A 30 -29.04 -10.18 -3.95
N LYS A 31 -29.47 -9.13 -4.66
CA LYS A 31 -28.89 -8.73 -5.95
C LYS A 31 -27.49 -8.15 -5.80
N ILE A 32 -27.22 -7.41 -4.73
CA ILE A 32 -25.87 -6.93 -4.37
C ILE A 32 -24.98 -8.11 -4.01
N GLU A 33 -25.44 -9.02 -3.16
CA GLU A 33 -24.72 -10.23 -2.76
C GLU A 33 -24.39 -11.11 -3.96
N TYR A 34 -25.34 -11.31 -4.88
CA TYR A 34 -25.11 -12.02 -6.14
C TYR A 34 -24.12 -11.30 -7.05
N HIS A 35 -24.16 -9.97 -7.14
CA HIS A 35 -23.17 -9.20 -7.90
C HIS A 35 -21.78 -9.24 -7.27
N VAL A 36 -21.68 -9.21 -5.94
CA VAL A 36 -20.43 -9.35 -5.20
C VAL A 36 -19.85 -10.74 -5.45
N ILE A 37 -20.65 -11.80 -5.31
CA ILE A 37 -20.23 -13.19 -5.56
C ILE A 37 -19.85 -13.40 -7.05
N SER A 38 -20.64 -12.86 -7.98
CA SER A 38 -20.34 -12.93 -9.42
C SER A 38 -19.11 -12.08 -9.82
N SER A 39 -18.81 -11.00 -9.09
CA SER A 39 -17.61 -10.19 -9.30
C SER A 39 -16.35 -10.79 -8.68
N THR A 40 -16.49 -11.76 -7.76
CA THR A 40 -15.38 -12.53 -7.19
C THR A 40 -14.98 -13.75 -8.03
N ASP A 41 -15.56 -13.93 -9.22
CA ASP A 41 -15.32 -15.10 -10.08
C ASP A 41 -14.02 -14.99 -10.92
N THR A 42 -13.13 -14.06 -10.59
CA THR A 42 -11.74 -14.10 -11.04
C THR A 42 -10.86 -14.82 -10.00
N ASP A 43 -10.47 -16.06 -10.33
CA ASP A 43 -9.23 -16.73 -9.88
C ASP A 43 -9.12 -17.09 -8.37
N SER A 44 -10.24 -17.30 -7.68
CA SER A 44 -10.26 -17.71 -6.26
C SER A 44 -9.67 -19.11 -6.01
N SER A 45 -9.68 -19.99 -7.02
CA SER A 45 -9.13 -21.35 -6.95
C SER A 45 -7.61 -21.37 -6.80
N ASN A 46 -6.89 -20.42 -7.40
CA ASN A 46 -5.43 -20.29 -7.28
C ASN A 46 -4.98 -19.69 -5.94
N VAL A 47 -5.77 -18.77 -5.36
CA VAL A 47 -5.45 -18.22 -4.05
C VAL A 47 -5.65 -19.29 -2.97
N ILE A 48 -6.76 -20.04 -3.03
CA ILE A 48 -7.01 -21.14 -2.10
C ILE A 48 -5.92 -22.22 -2.20
N SER A 49 -5.46 -22.57 -3.40
CA SER A 49 -4.40 -23.58 -3.58
C SER A 49 -3.03 -23.11 -3.05
N LEU A 50 -2.68 -21.82 -3.20
CA LEU A 50 -1.44 -21.25 -2.66
C LEU A 50 -1.42 -21.29 -1.12
N TYR A 51 -2.53 -20.90 -0.48
CA TYR A 51 -2.71 -20.96 0.98
C TYR A 51 -2.74 -22.40 1.51
N GLN A 52 -3.08 -23.37 0.67
CA GLN A 52 -3.13 -24.79 1.02
C GLN A 52 -1.79 -25.52 0.85
N SER A 53 -0.82 -24.96 0.14
CA SER A 53 0.51 -25.57 0.04
C SER A 53 1.19 -25.69 1.40
N GLU A 54 1.70 -26.88 1.72
CA GLU A 54 2.34 -27.17 3.01
C GLU A 54 3.57 -26.28 3.24
N SER A 55 4.30 -25.92 2.18
CA SER A 55 5.44 -25.01 2.25
C SER A 55 5.06 -23.61 2.73
N ILE A 56 3.94 -23.06 2.25
CA ILE A 56 3.45 -21.75 2.68
C ILE A 56 2.89 -21.80 4.10
N LYS A 57 2.20 -22.87 4.49
CA LYS A 57 1.75 -23.05 5.88
C LYS A 57 2.91 -23.07 6.86
N GLU A 58 3.97 -23.82 6.53
CA GLU A 58 5.17 -23.92 7.37
C GLU A 58 5.92 -22.58 7.42
N LEU A 59 6.04 -21.88 6.30
CA LEU A 59 6.61 -20.52 6.26
C LEU A 59 5.85 -19.56 7.19
N ARG A 60 4.52 -19.55 7.13
CA ARG A 60 3.69 -18.70 8.00
C ARG A 60 3.84 -19.07 9.46
N LYS A 61 3.80 -20.37 9.77
CA LYS A 61 3.97 -20.89 11.14
C LYS A 61 5.30 -20.45 11.72
N ASN A 62 6.40 -20.64 10.98
CA ASN A 62 7.73 -20.24 11.43
C ASN A 62 7.83 -18.73 11.63
N ALA A 63 7.32 -17.93 10.70
CA ALA A 63 7.30 -16.47 10.85
C ALA A 63 6.48 -16.02 12.07
N LEU A 64 5.37 -16.69 12.40
CA LEU A 64 4.58 -16.39 13.60
C LEU A 64 5.32 -16.77 14.89
N LEU A 65 6.03 -17.90 14.90
CA LEU A 65 6.80 -18.37 16.06
C LEU A 65 7.99 -17.45 16.37
N THR A 66 8.65 -16.89 15.34
CA THR A 66 9.83 -16.04 15.52
C THR A 66 9.49 -14.56 15.68
N ALA A 67 8.26 -14.13 15.33
CA ALA A 67 7.87 -12.72 15.23
C ALA A 67 8.22 -11.87 16.46
N GLU A 68 8.04 -12.39 17.68
CA GLU A 68 8.37 -11.63 18.90
C GLU A 68 9.88 -11.43 19.06
N ASN A 69 10.67 -12.46 18.78
CA ASN A 69 12.11 -12.37 18.82
C ASN A 69 12.63 -11.44 17.72
N ASP A 70 12.07 -11.54 16.52
CA ASP A 70 12.41 -10.68 15.38
C ASP A 70 12.12 -9.19 15.70
N ARG A 71 10.97 -8.88 16.34
CA ARG A 71 10.67 -7.52 16.83
C ARG A 71 11.74 -6.99 17.79
N LYS A 72 12.16 -7.81 18.77
CA LYS A 72 13.19 -7.43 19.76
C LYS A 72 14.55 -7.21 19.10
N MET A 73 14.92 -8.09 18.16
CA MET A 73 16.18 -7.98 17.42
C MET A 73 16.21 -6.72 16.57
N LEU A 74 15.14 -6.44 15.83
CA LEU A 74 15.03 -5.23 14.99
C LEU A 74 15.12 -3.94 15.82
N PHE A 75 14.39 -3.88 16.94
CA PHE A 75 14.46 -2.73 17.86
C PHE A 75 15.86 -2.54 18.45
N ASN A 76 16.52 -3.61 18.88
CA ASN A 76 17.87 -3.53 19.42
C ASN A 76 18.87 -3.09 18.34
N ALA A 77 18.70 -3.57 17.11
CA ALA A 77 19.54 -3.19 15.98
C ALA A 77 19.41 -1.71 15.64
N SER A 78 18.22 -1.11 15.80
CA SER A 78 18.01 0.32 15.53
C SER A 78 18.79 1.24 16.48
N ILE A 79 19.25 0.73 17.63
CA ILE A 79 19.97 1.49 18.66
C ILE A 79 21.47 1.25 18.59
N LYS A 80 21.88 0.00 18.35
CA LYS A 80 23.26 -0.46 18.61
C LYS A 80 24.00 -0.96 17.38
N ALA A 81 23.30 -1.23 16.27
CA ALA A 81 23.89 -1.90 15.14
C ALA A 81 24.42 -0.92 14.09
N THR A 82 25.27 -1.45 13.20
CA THR A 82 25.57 -0.77 11.93
C THR A 82 24.32 -0.77 11.04
N SER A 83 24.29 0.10 10.03
CA SER A 83 23.17 0.15 9.08
C SER A 83 22.93 -1.18 8.38
N GLN A 84 23.99 -1.85 7.93
CA GLN A 84 23.90 -3.16 7.28
C GLN A 84 23.35 -4.24 8.21
N ASP A 85 23.79 -4.25 9.47
CA ASP A 85 23.28 -5.21 10.46
C ASP A 85 21.81 -4.93 10.80
N PHE A 86 21.40 -3.66 10.83
CA PHE A 86 20.00 -3.26 10.95
C PHE A 86 19.17 -3.76 9.76
N TYR A 87 19.62 -3.55 8.51
CA TYR A 87 18.88 -4.01 7.32
C TYR A 87 18.67 -5.53 7.33
N LYS A 88 19.70 -6.30 7.69
CA LYS A 88 19.62 -7.77 7.82
C LYS A 88 18.69 -8.24 8.94
N SER A 89 18.44 -7.40 9.93
CA SER A 89 17.51 -7.68 11.01
C SER A 89 16.04 -7.51 10.59
N VAL A 90 15.76 -6.69 9.57
CA VAL A 90 14.42 -6.50 9.01
C VAL A 90 13.95 -7.81 8.36
N LYS A 91 12.77 -8.29 8.73
CA LYS A 91 12.15 -9.49 8.15
C LYS A 91 11.00 -9.12 7.24
N VAL A 92 10.79 -9.94 6.22
CA VAL A 92 9.59 -9.85 5.39
C VAL A 92 8.38 -10.31 6.21
N GLU A 93 7.31 -9.53 6.17
CA GLU A 93 6.04 -9.75 6.86
C GLU A 93 4.93 -10.20 5.89
N ALA A 94 5.26 -10.26 4.59
CA ALA A 94 4.39 -10.65 3.51
C ALA A 94 5.18 -11.45 2.45
N HIS A 95 4.63 -12.58 2.03
CA HIS A 95 5.20 -13.41 0.98
C HIS A 95 4.51 -13.13 -0.36
N CYS A 96 5.26 -12.61 -1.32
CA CYS A 96 4.82 -12.44 -2.70
C CYS A 96 5.47 -13.51 -3.59
N ALA A 97 4.68 -14.43 -4.15
CA ALA A 97 5.18 -15.51 -4.99
C ALA A 97 5.66 -15.02 -6.38
N GLN A 98 5.04 -13.97 -6.90
CA GLN A 98 5.36 -13.37 -8.20
C GLN A 98 5.99 -11.99 -7.98
N LYS A 99 7.23 -11.97 -7.47
CA LYS A 99 7.99 -10.74 -7.23
C LYS A 99 8.92 -10.45 -8.40
N GLU A 100 8.85 -9.24 -8.95
CA GLU A 100 9.62 -8.83 -10.13
C GLU A 100 10.49 -7.61 -9.80
N ARG A 101 11.74 -7.59 -10.28
CA ARG A 101 12.60 -6.39 -10.19
C ARG A 101 12.39 -5.53 -11.43
N ILE A 102 11.90 -4.31 -11.23
CA ILE A 102 11.50 -3.39 -12.29
C ILE A 102 12.41 -2.16 -12.26
N GLY A 103 12.85 -1.67 -13.42
CA GLY A 103 13.81 -0.56 -13.54
C GLY A 103 15.20 -1.01 -13.97
N GLU A 104 16.19 -0.16 -13.77
CA GLU A 104 17.57 -0.38 -14.22
C GLU A 104 18.26 -1.50 -13.45
N LYS A 105 19.31 -2.10 -14.04
CA LYS A 105 20.19 -3.05 -13.34
C LYS A 105 21.10 -2.27 -12.38
N GLY A 106 21.12 -2.65 -11.11
CA GLY A 106 21.87 -1.90 -10.08
C GLY A 106 20.97 -0.86 -9.44
N ASP A 107 21.44 0.39 -9.31
CA ASP A 107 20.70 1.44 -8.62
C ASP A 107 19.40 1.86 -9.36
N GLY A 108 18.38 2.27 -8.61
CA GLY A 108 17.10 2.79 -9.13
C GLY A 108 16.04 1.76 -9.56
N GLY A 109 16.34 0.47 -9.50
CA GLY A 109 15.34 -0.59 -9.76
C GLY A 109 14.63 -1.05 -8.48
N LYS A 110 13.30 -1.14 -8.49
CA LYS A 110 12.49 -1.51 -7.31
C LYS A 110 11.85 -2.90 -7.46
N TYR A 111 11.63 -3.61 -6.36
CA TYR A 111 10.92 -4.89 -6.37
C TYR A 111 9.40 -4.71 -6.25
N VAL A 112 8.66 -5.14 -7.27
CA VAL A 112 7.20 -5.01 -7.37
C VAL A 112 6.53 -6.37 -7.20
N CYS A 113 5.49 -6.43 -6.38
CA CYS A 113 4.70 -7.65 -6.26
C CYS A 113 3.64 -7.70 -7.38
N ASN A 114 3.73 -8.74 -8.21
CA ASN A 114 2.79 -9.11 -9.24
C ASN A 114 2.23 -7.92 -10.04
N PRO A 115 3.07 -7.21 -10.80
CA PRO A 115 2.68 -5.97 -11.50
C PRO A 115 1.53 -6.17 -12.49
N LYS A 116 1.28 -7.41 -12.94
CA LYS A 116 0.17 -7.75 -13.84
C LYS A 116 -1.21 -7.80 -13.16
N LYS A 117 -1.26 -7.84 -11.82
CA LYS A 117 -2.51 -7.86 -11.04
C LYS A 117 -2.98 -6.47 -10.58
N VAL A 118 -2.34 -5.40 -11.04
CA VAL A 118 -2.87 -4.04 -10.81
C VAL A 118 -4.27 -3.91 -11.42
N LYS A 119 -5.11 -3.05 -10.83
CA LYS A 119 -6.46 -2.79 -11.34
C LYS A 119 -6.40 -2.19 -12.75
N LYS A 120 -7.50 -2.36 -13.49
CA LYS A 120 -7.72 -1.56 -14.71
C LYS A 120 -7.79 -0.09 -14.31
N ASP A 121 -7.18 0.75 -15.12
CA ASP A 121 -7.08 2.17 -14.83
C ASP A 121 -6.41 2.42 -13.46
N CYS A 122 -5.26 1.78 -13.21
CA CYS A 122 -4.46 1.98 -12.01
C CYS A 122 -3.74 3.34 -12.03
N THR A 123 -3.34 3.84 -10.86
CA THR A 123 -2.48 5.02 -10.77
C THR A 123 -1.10 4.61 -10.30
N LEU A 124 -0.06 5.04 -11.02
CA LEU A 124 1.31 5.00 -10.54
C LEU A 124 1.75 6.42 -10.20
N LEU A 125 2.22 6.62 -8.96
CA LEU A 125 2.80 7.89 -8.53
C LEU A 125 4.29 7.69 -8.26
N SER A 126 5.14 8.40 -9.00
CA SER A 126 6.60 8.34 -8.91
C SER A 126 7.15 9.68 -8.43
N LEU A 127 7.67 9.72 -7.21
CA LEU A 127 8.22 10.91 -6.59
C LEU A 127 9.76 10.86 -6.59
N GLY A 128 10.38 11.98 -6.93
CA GLY A 128 11.83 12.11 -7.06
C GLY A 128 12.33 11.44 -8.34
N LEU A 129 12.10 12.10 -9.47
CA LEU A 129 12.48 11.61 -10.78
C LEU A 129 13.92 11.95 -11.11
N ASN A 130 14.33 13.20 -10.91
CA ASN A 130 15.63 13.75 -11.31
C ASN A 130 16.09 13.31 -12.74
N ASN A 131 15.18 13.31 -13.71
CA ASN A 131 15.33 12.81 -15.08
C ASN A 131 15.63 11.30 -15.22
N GLN A 132 15.53 10.53 -14.14
CA GLN A 132 15.70 9.08 -14.08
C GLN A 132 14.34 8.38 -14.09
N ILE A 133 13.90 7.97 -15.29
CA ILE A 133 12.56 7.42 -15.51
C ILE A 133 12.57 5.95 -15.92
N GLY A 134 13.70 5.25 -15.77
CA GLY A 134 13.85 3.85 -16.17
C GLY A 134 12.87 2.92 -15.45
N TYR A 135 12.66 3.14 -14.14
CA TYR A 135 11.60 2.45 -13.39
C TYR A 135 10.23 2.71 -14.01
N ASP A 136 9.87 3.97 -14.21
CA ASP A 136 8.55 4.39 -14.72
C ASP A 136 8.23 3.78 -16.09
N GLN A 137 9.22 3.73 -16.99
CA GLN A 137 9.09 3.09 -18.29
C GLN A 137 8.90 1.58 -18.18
N HIS A 138 9.69 0.92 -17.33
CA HIS A 138 9.62 -0.53 -17.19
C HIS A 138 8.33 -0.98 -16.49
N ILE A 139 7.87 -0.25 -15.47
CA ILE A 139 6.61 -0.56 -14.78
C ILE A 139 5.39 -0.28 -15.64
N TYR A 140 5.43 0.75 -16.50
CA TYR A 140 4.40 0.98 -17.51
C TYR A 140 4.19 -0.25 -18.39
N GLU A 141 5.28 -0.85 -18.88
CA GLU A 141 5.20 -2.07 -19.69
C GLU A 141 4.77 -3.29 -18.84
N ALA A 142 5.34 -3.46 -17.65
CA ALA A 142 5.05 -4.61 -16.78
C ALA A 142 3.59 -4.64 -16.29
N THR A 143 2.96 -3.47 -16.15
CA THR A 143 1.52 -3.32 -15.83
C THR A 143 0.63 -3.43 -17.07
N SER A 144 1.16 -3.84 -18.22
CA SER A 144 0.43 -3.89 -19.50
C SER A 144 -0.13 -2.52 -19.92
N ARG A 145 0.56 -1.45 -19.56
CA ARG A 145 0.26 -0.05 -19.94
C ARG A 145 -1.10 0.44 -19.45
N GLN A 146 -1.64 -0.17 -18.40
CA GLN A 146 -2.97 0.16 -17.89
C GLN A 146 -2.98 1.21 -16.78
N CYS A 147 -1.80 1.60 -16.27
CA CYS A 147 -1.70 2.65 -15.27
C CYS A 147 -1.54 4.03 -15.89
N THR A 148 -2.24 5.01 -15.33
CA THR A 148 -1.91 6.43 -15.49
C THR A 148 -0.69 6.75 -14.62
N ILE A 149 0.36 7.31 -15.22
CA ILE A 149 1.62 7.62 -14.53
C ILE A 149 1.67 9.10 -14.19
N LEU A 150 1.87 9.38 -12.91
CA LEU A 150 2.10 10.72 -12.38
C LEU A 150 3.53 10.79 -11.86
N GLY A 151 4.33 11.68 -12.43
CA GLY A 151 5.72 11.87 -12.07
C GLY A 151 5.93 13.24 -11.45
N ALA A 152 6.67 13.32 -10.35
CA ALA A 152 6.93 14.58 -9.68
C ALA A 152 8.37 14.70 -9.21
N ASP A 153 8.91 15.90 -9.34
CA ASP A 153 10.25 16.26 -8.87
C ASP A 153 10.28 17.71 -8.38
N LEU A 154 11.36 18.10 -7.68
CA LEU A 154 11.57 19.50 -7.32
C LEU A 154 11.70 20.35 -8.58
N ASP A 155 12.50 19.89 -9.55
CA ASP A 155 12.83 20.66 -10.74
C ASP A 155 12.05 20.19 -11.98
N PRO A 156 11.72 21.11 -12.92
CA PRO A 156 11.15 20.73 -14.20
C PRO A 156 12.06 19.76 -14.97
N GLN A 157 11.47 18.68 -15.46
CA GLN A 157 12.22 17.66 -16.20
C GLN A 157 12.67 18.16 -17.58
N ASN A 158 13.75 17.58 -18.10
CA ASN A 158 14.29 17.91 -19.43
C ASN A 158 13.35 17.44 -20.56
N GLN A 159 13.64 17.84 -21.80
CA GLN A 159 12.77 17.53 -22.94
C GLN A 159 12.66 16.02 -23.22
N GLN A 160 13.75 15.26 -23.07
CA GLN A 160 13.74 13.81 -23.30
C GLN A 160 12.80 13.10 -22.30
N THR A 161 12.83 13.51 -21.03
CA THR A 161 11.93 13.01 -19.99
C THR A 161 10.49 13.37 -20.30
N LYS A 162 10.22 14.63 -20.68
CA LYS A 162 8.88 15.09 -21.08
C LYS A 162 8.33 14.30 -22.26
N ASP A 163 9.14 14.10 -23.30
CA ASP A 163 8.74 13.33 -24.48
C ASP A 163 8.45 11.87 -24.14
N SER A 164 9.21 11.30 -23.20
CA SER A 164 9.01 9.93 -22.73
C SER A 164 7.72 9.77 -21.93
N TYR A 165 7.43 10.71 -21.03
CA TYR A 165 6.17 10.75 -20.29
C TYR A 165 4.97 10.95 -21.22
N ALA A 166 5.07 11.82 -22.21
CA ALA A 166 4.02 12.01 -23.21
C ALA A 166 3.70 10.71 -23.98
N LYS A 167 4.71 9.89 -24.31
CA LYS A 167 4.52 8.58 -24.97
C LYS A 167 3.83 7.55 -24.07
N MET A 168 3.98 7.66 -22.76
CA MET A 168 3.31 6.81 -21.78
C MET A 168 1.93 7.38 -21.37
N ASN A 169 1.51 8.49 -21.97
CA ASN A 169 0.33 9.25 -21.54
C ASN A 169 0.39 9.62 -20.04
N GLY A 170 1.60 9.93 -19.55
CA GLY A 170 1.85 10.32 -18.18
C GLY A 170 1.86 11.84 -18.00
N GLU A 171 1.68 12.28 -16.75
CA GLU A 171 1.72 13.67 -16.35
C GLU A 171 2.94 13.97 -15.49
N LEU A 172 3.55 15.14 -15.71
CA LEU A 172 4.70 15.62 -14.95
C LEU A 172 4.34 16.85 -14.11
N PHE A 173 4.83 16.85 -12.88
CA PHE A 173 4.69 17.91 -11.90
C PHE A 173 6.06 18.37 -11.44
N ALA A 174 6.19 19.67 -11.16
CA ALA A 174 7.42 20.25 -10.65
C ALA A 174 7.11 21.13 -9.45
N GLY A 175 7.85 20.94 -8.37
CA GLY A 175 7.75 21.73 -7.15
C GLY A 175 8.04 20.91 -5.91
N ARG A 176 8.36 21.60 -4.81
CA ARG A 176 8.63 20.98 -3.51
C ARG A 176 7.35 20.41 -2.89
N ILE A 177 7.33 19.11 -2.60
CA ILE A 177 6.28 18.46 -1.82
C ILE A 177 6.52 18.70 -0.31
N PRO A 178 5.50 19.05 0.51
CA PRO A 178 4.11 19.36 0.16
C PRO A 178 3.85 20.87 -0.06
N ASN A 179 4.88 21.72 -0.06
CA ASN A 179 4.71 23.17 0.06
C ASN A 179 4.27 23.86 -1.23
N GLU A 180 4.79 23.45 -2.38
CA GLU A 180 4.52 24.05 -3.69
C GLU A 180 3.52 23.18 -4.49
N ILE A 181 3.66 21.86 -4.37
CA ILE A 181 2.73 20.88 -4.90
C ILE A 181 2.39 19.85 -3.82
N THR A 182 1.16 19.38 -3.81
CA THR A 182 0.71 18.31 -2.92
C THR A 182 0.27 17.10 -3.72
N ILE A 183 0.37 15.92 -3.12
CA ILE A 183 -0.15 14.70 -3.75
C ILE A 183 -1.65 14.78 -4.02
N PRO A 184 -2.50 15.32 -3.11
CA PRO A 184 -3.88 15.68 -3.42
C PRO A 184 -4.08 16.41 -4.75
N GLN A 185 -3.36 17.51 -4.95
CA GLN A 185 -3.48 18.32 -6.16
C GLN A 185 -3.08 17.55 -7.41
N MET A 186 -2.04 16.71 -7.34
CA MET A 186 -1.61 15.88 -8.47
C MET A 186 -2.68 14.86 -8.85
N LEU A 187 -3.25 14.18 -7.86
CA LEU A 187 -4.31 13.20 -8.07
C LEU A 187 -5.58 13.86 -8.60
N GLU A 188 -6.02 14.97 -8.02
CA GLU A 188 -7.20 15.71 -8.47
C GLU A 188 -7.07 16.20 -9.91
N LYS A 189 -5.91 16.78 -10.27
CA LYS A 189 -5.65 17.26 -11.63
C LYS A 189 -5.71 16.13 -12.65
N ALA A 190 -5.21 14.95 -12.29
CA ALA A 190 -5.25 13.76 -13.12
C ALA A 190 -6.58 12.96 -13.00
N GLY A 191 -7.56 13.44 -12.23
CA GLY A 191 -8.85 12.76 -12.03
C GLY A 191 -8.75 11.43 -11.28
N ARG A 192 -7.73 11.26 -10.42
CA ARG A 192 -7.41 10.04 -9.68
C ARG A 192 -7.84 10.16 -8.22
N LYS A 193 -8.17 9.03 -7.59
CA LYS A 193 -8.64 8.97 -6.18
C LYS A 193 -7.83 8.03 -5.30
N GLU A 194 -7.04 7.15 -5.91
CA GLU A 194 -6.21 6.16 -5.23
C GLU A 194 -4.89 5.99 -5.98
N VAL A 195 -3.88 5.51 -5.27
CA VAL A 195 -2.56 5.18 -5.81
C VAL A 195 -2.36 3.68 -5.72
N GLU A 196 -2.24 3.00 -6.86
CA GLU A 196 -2.03 1.56 -6.86
C GLU A 196 -0.56 1.24 -6.53
N LEU A 197 0.35 2.00 -7.16
CA LEU A 197 1.79 1.84 -7.05
C LEU A 197 2.44 3.18 -6.71
N LEU A 198 3.12 3.25 -5.57
CA LEU A 198 3.78 4.46 -5.08
C LEU A 198 5.29 4.25 -5.00
N LYS A 199 6.05 4.94 -5.84
CA LYS A 199 7.51 5.07 -5.69
C LYS A 199 7.85 6.39 -4.98
N ILE A 200 8.68 6.32 -3.95
CA ILE A 200 9.21 7.49 -3.23
C ILE A 200 10.72 7.38 -3.15
N ASP A 201 11.40 8.40 -3.67
CA ASP A 201 12.84 8.53 -3.63
C ASP A 201 13.24 10.00 -3.60
N ILE A 202 13.09 10.65 -2.44
CA ILE A 202 13.14 12.12 -2.32
C ILE A 202 14.22 12.61 -1.36
N GLU A 203 15.30 11.82 -1.20
CA GLU A 203 16.56 12.24 -0.58
C GLU A 203 16.40 12.83 0.84
N GLY A 204 15.71 12.12 1.74
CA GLY A 204 15.51 12.54 3.14
C GLY A 204 14.20 13.29 3.40
N GLY A 205 13.40 13.55 2.37
CA GLY A 205 12.05 14.13 2.49
C GLY A 205 10.94 13.13 2.85
N GLU A 206 11.26 11.85 2.99
CA GLU A 206 10.28 10.77 2.95
C GLU A 206 9.27 10.85 4.09
N VAL A 207 9.71 11.20 5.31
CA VAL A 207 8.82 11.37 6.47
C VAL A 207 7.76 12.45 6.19
N ILE A 208 8.18 13.58 5.62
CA ILE A 208 7.34 14.76 5.38
C ILE A 208 6.32 14.47 4.27
N ALA A 209 6.72 13.72 3.25
CA ALA A 209 5.83 13.39 2.14
C ALA A 209 4.88 12.22 2.43
N LEU A 210 5.35 11.19 3.14
CA LEU A 210 4.65 9.90 3.20
C LEU A 210 3.49 9.87 4.20
N GLU A 211 3.68 10.30 5.46
CA GLU A 211 2.62 10.16 6.46
C GLU A 211 1.34 10.95 6.09
N PRO A 212 1.42 12.21 5.62
CA PRO A 212 0.23 12.93 5.16
C PRO A 212 -0.48 12.22 4.01
N LEU A 213 0.27 11.62 3.08
CA LEU A 213 -0.31 10.85 1.98
C LEU A 213 -1.12 9.66 2.48
N LEU A 214 -0.50 8.81 3.31
CA LEU A 214 -1.13 7.56 3.78
C LEU A 214 -2.36 7.81 4.66
N LYS A 215 -2.44 9.00 5.25
CA LYS A 215 -3.60 9.42 6.04
C LYS A 215 -4.83 9.69 5.18
N ASP A 216 -4.63 10.33 4.02
CA ASP A 216 -5.73 10.88 3.22
C ASP A 216 -6.03 10.05 1.96
N TYR A 217 -5.08 9.22 1.52
CA TYR A 217 -5.20 8.42 0.29
C TYR A 217 -4.93 6.95 0.51
N PHE A 218 -5.71 6.13 -0.19
CA PHE A 218 -5.47 4.71 -0.26
C PHE A 218 -4.30 4.41 -1.21
N VAL A 219 -3.32 3.66 -0.71
CA VAL A 219 -2.14 3.21 -1.45
C VAL A 219 -2.05 1.69 -1.37
N CYS A 220 -1.82 0.99 -2.49
CA CYS A 220 -1.70 -0.47 -2.48
C CYS A 220 -0.27 -0.98 -2.25
N GLN A 221 0.70 -0.56 -3.06
CA GLN A 221 2.12 -0.91 -2.88
C GLN A 221 2.98 0.34 -2.76
N ILE A 222 3.96 0.28 -1.86
CA ILE A 222 4.96 1.33 -1.63
C ILE A 222 6.34 0.78 -1.95
N PHE A 223 7.11 1.54 -2.73
CA PHE A 223 8.52 1.31 -3.04
C PHE A 223 9.27 2.55 -2.56
N ILE A 224 9.99 2.42 -1.47
CA ILE A 224 10.61 3.57 -0.82
C ILE A 224 12.09 3.31 -0.56
N GLU A 225 12.93 4.26 -0.93
CA GLU A 225 14.29 4.34 -0.43
C GLU A 225 14.29 5.19 0.84
N ILE A 226 14.81 4.64 1.93
CA ILE A 226 14.95 5.37 3.18
C ILE A 226 16.42 5.71 3.37
N HIS A 227 16.67 6.98 3.69
CA HIS A 227 17.97 7.53 4.02
C HIS A 227 18.08 7.73 5.54
N GLY A 228 19.24 7.43 6.13
CA GLY A 228 19.57 7.89 7.47
C GLY A 228 20.07 6.79 8.39
N MET A 229 19.99 7.03 9.70
CA MET A 229 20.45 6.07 10.71
C MET A 229 19.44 4.94 10.92
N PRO A 230 19.85 3.79 11.49
CA PRO A 230 18.94 2.69 11.85
C PRO A 230 17.67 3.12 12.60
N SER A 231 17.75 4.16 13.45
CA SER A 231 16.59 4.74 14.14
C SER A 231 15.61 5.43 13.20
N ASP A 232 16.09 6.10 12.16
CA ASP A 232 15.27 6.80 11.17
C ASP A 232 14.51 5.78 10.31
N HIS A 233 15.19 4.71 9.89
CA HIS A 233 14.57 3.58 9.21
C HIS A 233 13.49 2.94 10.07
N LEU A 234 13.79 2.61 11.34
CA LEU A 234 12.80 2.01 12.22
C LEU A 234 11.56 2.92 12.36
N ARG A 235 11.76 4.22 12.57
CA ARG A 235 10.68 5.19 12.68
C ARG A 235 9.80 5.20 11.42
N MET A 236 10.41 5.20 10.24
CA MET A 236 9.67 5.18 8.98
C MET A 236 8.90 3.87 8.78
N LEU A 237 9.53 2.72 9.05
CA LEU A 237 8.87 1.43 8.99
C LEU A 237 7.68 1.36 9.96
N GLN A 238 7.79 1.95 11.15
CA GLN A 238 6.69 2.06 12.12
C GLN A 238 5.53 2.91 11.60
N ILE A 239 5.82 4.05 10.99
CA ILE A 239 4.81 4.91 10.36
C ILE A 239 4.07 4.13 9.28
N ILE A 240 4.79 3.45 8.38
CA ILE A 240 4.16 2.72 7.27
C ILE A 240 3.35 1.52 7.80
N ALA A 241 3.88 0.77 8.77
CA ALA A 241 3.18 -0.34 9.41
C ALA A 241 1.88 0.10 10.13
N LYS A 242 1.87 1.30 10.74
CA LYS A 242 0.66 1.89 11.35
C LYS A 242 -0.49 2.07 10.35
N TYR A 243 -0.19 2.25 9.05
CA TYR A 243 -1.19 2.34 7.98
C TYR A 243 -1.49 0.99 7.31
N GLY A 244 -1.14 -0.12 7.96
CA GLY A 244 -1.54 -1.47 7.52
C GLY A 244 -0.70 -2.01 6.37
N PHE A 245 0.56 -1.59 6.25
CA PHE A 245 1.50 -2.13 5.26
C PHE A 245 2.41 -3.18 5.85
N ARG A 246 2.80 -4.14 5.01
CA ARG A 246 3.72 -5.22 5.34
C ARG A 246 4.88 -5.28 4.36
N ILE A 247 6.08 -5.51 4.89
CA ILE A 247 7.29 -5.64 4.07
C ILE A 247 7.27 -6.96 3.29
N PHE A 248 7.47 -6.91 1.97
CA PHE A 248 7.70 -8.10 1.14
C PHE A 248 9.08 -8.11 0.47
N ASN A 249 9.82 -6.99 0.52
CA ASN A 249 11.19 -6.91 0.06
C ASN A 249 12.02 -5.90 0.87
N VAL A 250 13.31 -6.23 1.04
CA VAL A 250 14.36 -5.37 1.58
C VAL A 250 15.53 -5.48 0.60
N ASP A 251 16.06 -4.36 0.12
CA ASP A 251 17.22 -4.30 -0.79
C ASP A 251 18.23 -3.28 -0.28
N GLU A 252 19.46 -3.71 -0.02
CA GLU A 252 20.51 -2.82 0.49
C GLU A 252 21.08 -2.00 -0.68
N ASN A 253 21.15 -0.67 -0.54
CA ASN A 253 21.80 0.14 -1.56
C ASN A 253 23.33 0.00 -1.43
N LEU A 254 23.97 -0.63 -2.42
CA LEU A 254 25.41 -0.87 -2.40
C LEU A 254 26.24 0.41 -2.56
N LEU A 255 25.65 1.48 -3.12
CA LEU A 255 26.31 2.77 -3.33
C LEU A 255 26.06 3.74 -2.18
N CYS A 256 25.02 3.50 -1.37
CA CYS A 256 24.73 4.25 -0.16
C CYS A 256 24.64 3.33 1.08
N PRO A 257 25.72 3.24 1.89
CA PRO A 257 25.73 2.42 3.11
C PRO A 257 24.66 2.75 4.15
N MET A 258 24.11 3.97 4.08
CA MET A 258 23.06 4.50 4.98
C MET A 258 21.69 4.57 4.29
N CYS A 259 21.52 3.86 3.17
CA CYS A 259 20.27 3.78 2.45
C CYS A 259 19.84 2.33 2.27
N CYS A 260 18.53 2.11 2.30
CA CYS A 260 17.95 0.81 2.03
C CYS A 260 16.57 0.99 1.41
N GLU A 261 16.30 0.18 0.39
CA GLU A 261 15.01 0.15 -0.27
C GLU A 261 14.09 -0.88 0.38
N TYR A 262 12.84 -0.49 0.57
CA TYR A 262 11.78 -1.35 1.06
C TYR A 262 10.65 -1.41 0.07
N SER A 263 10.08 -2.60 -0.10
CA SER A 263 8.85 -2.79 -0.85
C SER A 263 7.79 -3.36 0.07
N MET A 264 6.66 -2.67 0.13
CA MET A 264 5.62 -2.90 1.13
C MET A 264 4.27 -2.97 0.43
N ILE A 265 3.36 -3.79 0.96
CA ILE A 265 2.01 -3.97 0.44
C ILE A 265 0.99 -3.75 1.54
N ASN A 266 -0.07 -3.01 1.23
CA ASN A 266 -1.20 -2.82 2.13
C ASN A 266 -1.94 -4.16 2.33
N GLU A 267 -2.29 -4.48 3.57
CA GLU A 267 -3.03 -5.69 3.93
C GLU A 267 -4.33 -5.83 3.12
N LEU A 268 -4.98 -4.72 2.79
CA LEU A 268 -6.21 -4.69 2.00
C LEU A 268 -5.98 -5.05 0.52
N CYS A 269 -4.76 -4.93 0.01
CA CYS A 269 -4.42 -5.28 -1.37
C CYS A 269 -3.80 -6.68 -1.51
N MET A 270 -3.48 -7.36 -0.41
CA MET A 270 -2.79 -8.65 -0.47
C MET A 270 -3.55 -9.70 -1.29
N ALA A 271 -4.87 -9.76 -1.14
CA ALA A 271 -5.70 -10.69 -1.91
C ALA A 271 -5.59 -10.45 -3.42
N GLN A 272 -5.63 -9.18 -3.85
CA GLN A 272 -5.52 -8.79 -5.26
C GLN A 272 -4.18 -9.25 -5.87
N PHE A 273 -3.08 -9.07 -5.14
CA PHE A 273 -1.74 -9.40 -5.62
C PHE A 273 -1.31 -10.85 -5.31
N GLY A 274 -2.19 -11.67 -4.73
CA GLY A 274 -1.89 -13.06 -4.36
C GLY A 274 -0.83 -13.18 -3.27
N VAL A 275 -0.78 -12.21 -2.35
CA VAL A 275 0.18 -12.16 -1.25
C VAL A 275 -0.34 -12.92 -0.05
N VAL A 276 0.58 -13.60 0.63
CA VAL A 276 0.32 -14.33 1.87
C VAL A 276 0.91 -13.58 3.06
N PRO A 277 0.12 -13.25 4.10
CA PRO A 277 0.64 -12.58 5.29
C PRO A 277 1.48 -13.53 6.14
N LEU A 278 2.63 -13.03 6.60
CA LEU A 278 3.55 -13.68 7.54
C LEU A 278 3.43 -13.05 8.94
N GLY A 279 4.43 -13.26 9.81
CA GLY A 279 4.50 -12.63 11.12
C GLY A 279 4.80 -11.13 11.03
N ILE A 280 4.16 -10.33 11.88
CA ILE A 280 4.45 -8.89 12.01
C ILE A 280 5.70 -8.72 12.89
N THR A 281 6.73 -8.09 12.35
CA THR A 281 8.06 -7.93 12.93
C THR A 281 8.46 -6.48 13.16
N ILE A 282 7.74 -5.49 12.62
CA ILE A 282 7.93 -4.09 12.99
C ILE A 282 7.36 -3.85 14.40
N PRO A 283 8.18 -3.41 15.38
CA PRO A 283 7.69 -3.12 16.72
C PRO A 283 6.76 -1.91 16.69
N GLN A 284 5.58 -2.00 17.31
CA GLN A 284 4.69 -0.85 17.41
C GLN A 284 5.36 0.27 18.20
N GLN A 285 5.16 1.51 17.77
CA GLN A 285 5.58 2.67 18.55
C GLN A 285 4.83 2.62 19.88
N ILE A 286 5.55 2.50 20.99
CA ILE A 286 4.95 2.64 22.31
C ILE A 286 4.46 4.09 22.38
N ASP A 287 3.14 4.29 22.43
CA ASP A 287 2.57 5.61 22.69
C ASP A 287 3.12 6.03 24.06
N VAL A 288 4.02 7.01 24.09
CA VAL A 288 4.70 7.48 25.30
C VAL A 288 3.66 7.96 26.34
N ARG A 289 2.44 8.30 25.91
CA ARG A 289 1.31 8.62 26.79
C ARG A 289 0.81 7.44 27.63
N ARG A 290 1.20 6.20 27.33
CA ARG A 290 0.80 5.01 28.09
C ARG A 290 1.77 4.66 29.22
N MET A 291 2.97 5.26 29.26
CA MET A 291 3.95 5.03 30.33
C MET A 291 3.70 5.95 31.54
N ASP A 292 3.11 7.13 31.34
CA ASP A 292 2.74 8.06 32.44
C ASP A 292 1.63 7.53 33.37
N HIS A 293 1.02 6.39 33.04
CA HIS A 293 0.00 5.73 33.86
C HIS A 293 0.48 4.45 34.56
N LEU A 294 1.75 4.06 34.38
CA LEU A 294 2.31 2.85 35.00
C LEU A 294 3.42 3.14 36.03
N ASP A 295 3.89 4.38 36.12
CA ASP A 295 4.82 4.83 37.16
C ASP A 295 4.13 5.58 38.32
N GLY A 296 2.81 5.42 38.43
CA GLY A 296 2.00 5.94 39.54
C GLY A 296 1.45 4.82 40.42
N ASN A 297 2.33 4.10 41.12
CA ASN A 297 2.02 3.35 42.36
C ASN A 297 3.30 3.01 43.13
#